data_AF-A0A838IQR3-F1
#
_entry.id   AF-A0A838IQR3-F1
#
_cell.length_a   1.000
_cell.length_b   1.000
_cell.length_c   1.000
_cell.angle_alpha   90.00
_cell.angle_beta   90.00
_cell.angle_gamma   90.00
#
_symmetry.space_group_name_H-M   'P 1'
#
loop_
_entity.id
_entity.type
_entity.pdbx_description
1 polymer ?
#
loop_
_entity_poly.entity_id
_entity_poly.type
_entity_poly.pdbx_seq_one_letter_code
_entity_poly.pdbx_strand_id
1 'polypeptide(L)'
;MKENVGTLDRIARSIAGPALILLGYSRWGGHRGELGGLAAIVAGTTLIESAITRVCPVNGLLRIDTRRHALVEKDLRKTQKIVRRMESRLEQYSPQL
;
A
#
# COMPACT_ATOMS: atom_id res chain seq x y z
N MET A 1 -4.74 16.21 6.80
CA MET A 1 -5.14 14.84 6.38
C MET A 1 -4.13 13.84 6.90
N LYS A 2 -4.57 12.67 7.38
CA LYS A 2 -3.71 11.65 8.01
C LYS A 2 -3.31 10.60 6.97
N GLU A 3 -2.02 10.36 6.79
CA GLU A 3 -1.44 9.49 5.75
C GLU A 3 -2.04 8.08 5.74
N ASN A 4 -2.31 7.55 4.54
CA ASN A 4 -3.10 6.35 4.31
C ASN A 4 -2.50 5.38 3.27
N VAL A 5 -1.16 5.32 3.16
CA VAL A 5 -0.47 4.32 2.31
C VAL A 5 0.83 3.89 2.98
N GLY A 6 1.09 2.57 3.01
CA GLY A 6 2.35 2.02 3.49
C GLY A 6 3.50 2.26 2.52
N THR A 7 4.75 2.25 3.00
CA THR A 7 5.95 2.55 2.20
C THR A 7 6.09 1.66 0.95
N LEU A 8 5.72 0.38 1.03
CA LEU A 8 5.75 -0.56 -0.11
C LEU A 8 4.77 -0.19 -1.22
N ASP A 9 3.55 0.17 -0.84
CA ASP A 9 2.51 0.59 -1.77
C ASP A 9 2.94 1.87 -2.52
N ARG A 10 3.60 2.80 -1.82
CA ARG A 10 4.17 4.00 -2.41
C ARG A 10 5.24 3.70 -3.45
N ILE A 11 6.16 2.78 -3.15
CA ILE A 11 7.22 2.37 -4.08
C ILE A 11 6.60 1.72 -5.32
N ALA A 12 5.67 0.79 -5.12
CA ALA A 12 4.96 0.14 -6.22
C ALA A 12 4.26 1.16 -7.13
N ARG A 13 3.54 2.14 -6.57
CA ARG A 13 2.88 3.20 -7.35
C ARG A 13 3.85 4.16 -8.04
N SER A 14 4.96 4.47 -7.39
CA SER A 14 6.02 5.32 -7.96
C SER A 14 6.73 4.69 -9.15
N ILE A 15 6.75 3.35 -9.24
CA ILE A 15 7.33 2.61 -10.37
C ILE A 15 6.26 2.32 -11.41
N ALA A 16 5.10 1.81 -10.98
CA ALA A 16 4.02 1.41 -11.88
C ALA A 16 3.40 2.59 -12.62
N GLY A 17 3.23 3.75 -11.98
CA GLY A 17 2.66 4.94 -12.62
C GLY A 17 3.46 5.42 -13.84
N PRO A 18 4.76 5.73 -13.70
CA PRO A 18 5.60 6.11 -14.84
C PRO A 18 5.71 5.01 -15.90
N ALA A 19 5.82 3.74 -15.49
CA ALA A 19 5.87 2.62 -16.42
C ALA A 19 4.58 2.54 -17.27
N LEU A 20 3.42 2.71 -16.65
CA LEU A 20 2.13 2.67 -17.35
C LEU A 20 1.96 3.85 -18.30
N ILE A 21 2.44 5.05 -17.92
CA ILE A 21 2.44 6.22 -18.82
C ILE A 21 3.32 5.96 -20.05
N LEU A 22 4.53 5.44 -19.85
CA LEU A 22 5.46 5.14 -20.95
C LEU A 22 4.89 4.09 -21.91
N LEU A 23 4.28 3.02 -21.37
CA LEU A 23 3.64 1.98 -22.17
C LEU A 23 2.38 2.51 -22.88
N GLY A 24 1.56 3.32 -22.19
CA GLY A 24 0.38 3.96 -22.76
C GLY A 24 0.73 4.88 -23.93
N TYR A 25 1.77 5.70 -23.75
CA TYR A 25 2.25 6.62 -24.77
C TYR A 25 2.84 5.88 -25.98
N SER A 26 3.78 4.95 -25.74
CA SER A 26 4.56 4.29 -26.81
C SER A 26 3.87 3.07 -27.41
N ARG A 27 3.44 2.11 -26.57
CA ARG A 27 3.04 0.76 -26.99
C ARG A 27 1.55 0.64 -27.33
N TRP A 28 0.71 1.42 -26.65
CA TRP A 28 -0.75 1.42 -26.79
C TRP A 28 -1.30 2.64 -27.55
N GLY A 29 -0.45 3.33 -28.31
CA GLY A 29 -0.92 4.33 -29.26
C GLY A 29 -1.44 5.64 -28.65
N GLY A 30 -1.15 5.92 -27.38
CA GLY A 30 -1.57 7.18 -26.74
C GLY A 30 -1.04 8.42 -27.47
N HIS A 31 0.17 8.37 -28.02
CA HIS A 31 0.72 9.42 -28.88
C HIS A 31 -0.06 9.64 -30.19
N ARG A 32 -0.86 8.66 -30.62
CA ARG A 32 -1.73 8.72 -31.80
C ARG A 32 -3.19 9.00 -31.45
N GLY A 33 -3.48 9.26 -30.17
CA GLY A 33 -4.83 9.50 -29.68
C GLY A 33 -5.67 8.24 -29.47
N GLU A 34 -5.06 7.04 -29.44
CA GLU A 34 -5.82 5.83 -29.17
C GLU A 34 -6.35 5.81 -27.72
N LEU A 35 -7.64 5.51 -27.58
CA LEU A 35 -8.34 5.54 -26.29
C LEU A 35 -7.66 4.66 -25.23
N GLY A 36 -7.14 3.49 -25.63
CA GLY A 36 -6.44 2.57 -24.72
C GLY A 36 -5.15 3.19 -24.16
N GLY A 37 -4.35 3.82 -25.02
CA GLY A 37 -3.13 4.52 -24.61
C GLY A 37 -3.42 5.75 -23.76
N LEU A 38 -4.44 6.54 -24.11
CA LEU A 38 -4.87 7.69 -23.31
C LEU A 38 -5.37 7.27 -21.92
N ALA A 39 -6.21 6.23 -21.85
CA ALA A 39 -6.69 5.69 -20.58
C ALA A 39 -5.54 5.20 -19.70
N ALA A 40 -4.54 4.54 -20.29
CA ALA A 40 -3.35 4.09 -19.56
C ALA A 40 -2.51 5.26 -19.01
N ILE A 41 -2.36 6.35 -19.77
CA ILE A 41 -1.66 7.56 -19.31
C ILE A 41 -2.40 8.20 -18.13
N VAL A 42 -3.72 8.33 -18.23
CA VAL A 42 -4.55 8.87 -17.13
C VAL A 42 -4.45 7.98 -15.88
N ALA A 43 -4.59 6.66 -16.05
CA ALA A 43 -4.43 5.71 -14.95
C ALA A 43 -3.04 5.81 -14.31
N GLY A 44 -1.97 5.87 -15.11
CA GLY A 44 -0.60 6.02 -14.59
C GLY A 44 -0.39 7.33 -13.83
N THR A 45 -0.99 8.42 -14.30
CA THR A 45 -0.93 9.73 -13.63
C THR A 45 -1.62 9.70 -12.27
N THR A 46 -2.81 9.10 -12.17
CA THR A 46 -3.52 8.96 -10.88
C THR A 46 -2.77 8.09 -9.87
N LEU A 47 -2.00 7.09 -10.33
CA LEU A 47 -1.12 6.30 -9.47
C LEU A 47 0.02 7.14 -8.89
N ILE A 48 0.64 8.01 -9.71
CA ILE A 48 1.71 8.93 -9.26
C ILE A 48 1.15 9.93 -8.25
N GLU A 49 -0.01 10.53 -8.54
CA GLU A 49 -0.69 11.46 -7.63
C GLU A 49 -0.94 10.81 -6.26
N SER A 50 -1.41 9.56 -6.26
CA SER A 50 -1.64 8.78 -5.04
C SER A 50 -0.35 8.49 -4.27
N ALA A 51 0.78 8.29 -4.98
CA ALA A 51 2.09 8.10 -4.37
C ALA A 51 2.67 9.38 -3.73
N ILE A 52 2.32 10.56 -4.27
CA ILE A 52 2.74 11.87 -3.76
C ILE A 52 1.88 12.31 -2.58
N THR A 53 0.56 12.32 -2.76
CA THR A 53 -0.40 12.86 -1.79
C THR A 53 -0.64 11.93 -0.60
N ARG A 54 -0.26 10.64 -0.73
CA ARG A 54 -0.51 9.60 0.27
C ARG A 54 -2.01 9.38 0.55
N VAL A 55 -2.86 9.82 -0.39
CA VAL A 55 -4.31 9.60 -0.43
C VAL A 55 -4.67 9.24 -1.87
N CYS A 56 -5.23 8.05 -2.08
CA CYS A 56 -5.84 7.74 -3.36
C CYS A 56 -7.21 8.46 -3.39
N PRO A 57 -7.46 9.44 -4.28
CA PRO A 57 -8.75 10.15 -4.31
C PRO A 57 -9.92 9.19 -4.53
N VAL A 58 -9.67 8.08 -5.24
CA VAL A 58 -10.59 6.94 -5.41
C VAL A 58 -10.89 6.22 -4.08
N ASN A 59 -9.95 6.10 -3.15
CA ASN A 59 -10.24 5.58 -1.79
C ASN A 59 -11.10 6.55 -0.97
N GLY A 60 -10.95 7.86 -1.18
CA GLY A 60 -11.83 8.87 -0.60
C GLY A 60 -13.24 8.79 -1.16
N LEU A 61 -13.36 8.55 -2.48
CA LEU A 61 -14.63 8.41 -3.19
C LEU A 61 -15.35 7.08 -2.86
N LEU A 62 -14.62 5.96 -2.80
CA LEU A 62 -15.15 4.64 -2.43
C LEU A 62 -15.21 4.40 -0.91
N ARG A 63 -14.69 5.33 -0.09
CA ARG A 63 -14.70 5.25 1.39
C ARG A 63 -14.06 3.96 1.94
N ILE A 64 -13.14 3.34 1.18
CA ILE A 64 -12.41 2.13 1.58
C ILE A 64 -11.20 2.55 2.43
N ASP A 65 -11.25 2.24 3.72
CA ASP A 65 -10.16 2.52 4.67
C ASP A 65 -9.32 1.25 4.89
N THR A 66 -8.19 1.15 4.18
CA THR A 66 -7.23 0.04 4.29
C THR A 66 -6.42 0.07 5.60
N ARG A 67 -6.59 1.07 6.48
CA ARG A 67 -5.87 1.14 7.78
C ARG A 67 -6.28 0.08 8.78
N ARG A 68 -7.52 -0.43 8.72
CA ARG A 68 -7.97 -1.44 9.70
C ARG A 68 -7.09 -2.68 9.69
N HIS A 69 -6.66 -3.14 8.52
CA HIS A 69 -5.82 -4.33 8.42
C HIS A 69 -4.42 -4.12 9.03
N ALA A 70 -3.79 -2.96 8.78
CA ALA A 70 -2.45 -2.68 9.29
C ALA A 70 -2.40 -2.43 10.82
N LEU A 71 -3.49 -1.89 11.40
CA LEU A 71 -3.61 -1.73 12.85
C LEU A 71 -3.85 -3.06 13.55
N VAL A 72 -4.74 -3.90 13.00
CA VAL A 72 -4.99 -5.26 13.50
C VAL A 72 -3.71 -6.09 13.50
N GLU A 73 -2.90 -6.03 12.44
CA GLU A 73 -1.65 -6.79 12.37
C GLU A 73 -0.55 -6.25 13.31
N LYS A 74 -0.51 -4.93 13.56
CA LYS A 74 0.39 -4.34 14.56
C LYS A 74 0.01 -4.75 15.98
N ASP A 75 -1.28 -4.72 16.32
CA ASP A 75 -1.76 -5.16 17.63
C ASP A 75 -1.56 -6.66 17.84
N LEU A 76 -1.74 -7.48 16.79
CA LEU A 76 -1.44 -8.91 16.85
C LEU A 76 0.04 -9.17 17.13
N ARG A 77 0.96 -8.51 16.41
CA ARG A 77 2.41 -8.64 16.63
C ARG A 77 2.83 -8.15 18.01
N LYS A 78 2.23 -7.06 18.50
CA LYS A 78 2.52 -6.52 19.83
C LYS A 78 2.07 -7.48 20.92
N THR A 79 0.87 -8.05 20.77
CA THR A 79 0.32 -9.07 21.66
C THR A 79 1.17 -10.34 21.65
N GLN A 80 1.57 -10.84 20.47
CA GLN A 80 2.47 -12.01 20.36
C GLN A 80 3.82 -11.79 21.04
N LYS A 81 4.40 -10.59 20.94
CA LYS A 81 5.65 -10.26 21.66
C LYS A 81 5.47 -10.28 23.19
N ILE A 82 4.33 -9.81 23.68
CA ILE A 82 4.01 -9.83 25.12
C ILE A 82 3.85 -11.29 25.59
N VAL A 83 3.09 -12.09 24.84
CA VAL A 83 2.87 -13.52 25.15
C VAL A 83 4.20 -14.27 25.17
N ARG A 84 5.05 -14.15 24.15
CA ARG A 84 6.39 -14.77 24.16
C ARG A 84 7.24 -14.34 25.35
N ARG A 85 7.17 -13.07 25.73
CA ARG A 85 7.91 -12.56 26.89
C ARG A 85 7.37 -13.14 28.20
N MET A 86 6.06 -13.37 28.29
CA MET A 86 5.45 -14.05 29.43
C MET A 86 5.80 -15.54 29.47
N GLU A 87 5.75 -16.24 28.34
CA GLU A 87 6.18 -17.65 28.23
C GLU A 87 7.63 -17.82 28.69
N SER A 88 8.55 -16.98 28.20
CA SER A 88 9.95 -17.03 28.63
C SER A 88 10.15 -16.78 30.13
N ARG A 89 9.25 -16.00 30.76
CA ARG A 89 9.26 -15.80 32.22
C ARG A 89 8.65 -16.98 32.97
N LEU A 90 7.65 -17.64 32.40
CA LEU A 90 7.05 -18.85 32.96
C LEU A 90 8.02 -20.03 32.89
N GLU A 91 8.78 -20.19 31.80
CA GLU A 91 9.87 -21.17 31.71
C GLU A 91 10.97 -20.91 32.77
N GLN A 92 11.27 -19.64 33.06
CA GLN A 92 12.19 -19.28 34.13
C GLN A 92 11.65 -19.58 35.54
N TYR A 93 10.33 -19.59 35.72
CA TYR A 93 9.66 -19.86 37.01
C TYR A 93 9.20 -21.31 37.17
N SER A 94 9.31 -22.12 36.12
CA SER A 94 9.03 -23.56 36.13
C SER A 94 10.31 -24.37 35.91
N PRO A 95 11.35 -24.25 36.76
CA PRO A 95 12.41 -25.24 36.79
C PRO A 95 11.81 -26.52 37.40
N GLN A 96 11.34 -27.40 36.52
CA GLN A 96 11.02 -28.81 36.75
C GLN A 96 10.14 -29.16 37.95
N LEU A 97 8.90 -29.57 37.65
CA LEU A 97 8.32 -30.74 38.31
C LEU A 97 8.53 -31.95 37.38
#